data_AF-A0A1Q9XW55-F1
#
_entry.id   AF-A0A1Q9XW55-F1
#
_cell.length_a   1.000
_cell.length_b   1.000
_cell.length_c   1.000
_cell.angle_alpha   90.00
_cell.angle_beta   90.00
_cell.angle_gamma   90.00
#
_symmetry.space_group_name_H-M   'P 1'
#
loop_
_entity.id
_entity.type
_entity.pdbx_description
1 polymer ?
#
loop_
_entity_poly.entity_id
_entity_poly.type
_entity_poly.pdbx_seq_one_letter_code
_entity_poly.pdbx_strand_id
1 'polypeptide(L)' 'MRALLQKFAATPNPRIYACLDEHGICRAFRQSAQPPGPAGWHEVKEQRLTWLGAPLPKSAFARH' A
#
# COMPACT_ATOMS: atom_id res chain seq x y z
N MET A 1 -21.83 -4.29 -35.02
CA MET A 1 -21.81 -4.61 -33.57
C MET A 1 -20.36 -4.49 -33.09
N ARG A 2 -20.03 -3.51 -32.24
CA ARG A 2 -18.67 -3.35 -31.72
C ARG A 2 -18.46 -4.31 -30.55
N ALA A 3 -17.63 -5.32 -30.73
CA ALA A 3 -17.21 -6.19 -29.65
C ALA A 3 -16.32 -5.38 -28.68
N LEU A 4 -16.83 -5.11 -27.48
CA LEU A 4 -16.03 -4.61 -26.36
C LEU A 4 -15.15 -5.75 -25.88
N LEU A 5 -13.92 -5.86 -26.42
CA LEU A 5 -12.90 -6.72 -25.81
C LEU A 5 -12.58 -6.17 -24.42
N GLN A 6 -13.18 -6.76 -23.39
CA GLN A 6 -12.74 -6.59 -22.02
C GLN A 6 -11.35 -7.20 -21.90
N LYS A 7 -10.32 -6.34 -22.01
CA LYS A 7 -8.96 -6.70 -21.63
C LYS A 7 -8.99 -6.97 -20.12
N PHE A 8 -9.08 -8.24 -19.74
CA PHE A 8 -8.69 -8.69 -18.41
C PHE A 8 -7.18 -8.47 -18.29
N ALA A 9 -6.77 -7.22 -18.02
CA ALA A 9 -5.43 -6.94 -17.57
C ALA A 9 -5.27 -7.72 -16.25
N ALA A 10 -4.31 -8.64 -16.18
CA ALA A 10 -4.02 -9.37 -14.96
C ALA A 10 -3.88 -8.35 -13.83
N THR A 11 -4.82 -8.36 -12.90
CA THR A 11 -4.83 -7.41 -11.79
C THR A 11 -3.49 -7.57 -11.08
N PRO A 12 -2.65 -6.52 -11.01
CA PRO A 12 -1.41 -6.60 -10.26
C PRO A 12 -1.74 -7.09 -8.86
N ASN A 13 -0.98 -8.06 -8.35
CA ASN A 13 -1.18 -8.58 -7.00
C ASN A 13 -1.30 -7.39 -6.04
N PRO A 14 -2.39 -7.27 -5.25
CA PRO A 14 -2.59 -6.12 -4.39
C PRO A 14 -1.39 -5.94 -3.46
N ARG A 15 -0.75 -4.77 -3.56
CA ARG A 15 0.36 -4.38 -2.70
C ARG A 15 -0.22 -3.85 -1.39
N ILE A 16 0.59 -3.90 -0.34
CA ILE A 16 0.20 -3.40 0.98
C ILE A 16 0.88 -2.04 1.17
N TYR A 17 0.09 -1.05 1.56
CA TYR A 17 0.58 0.28 1.87
C TYR A 17 0.28 0.63 3.32
N ALA A 18 1.23 1.29 3.99
CA ALA A 18 1.07 1.91 5.29
C ALA A 18 1.10 3.43 5.13
N CYS A 19 0.15 4.13 5.76
CA CYS A 19 0.12 5.59 5.81
C CYS A 19 0.87 6.05 7.05
N LEU A 20 1.92 6.86 6.87
CA LEU A 20 2.72 7.46 7.93
C LEU A 20 2.39 8.94 8.07
N ASP A 21 2.41 9.44 9.30
CA ASP A 21 2.43 10.88 9.56
C ASP A 21 3.85 11.46 9.44
N GLU A 22 3.97 12.77 9.68
CA GLU A 22 5.23 13.51 9.62
C GLU A 22 6.29 13.00 10.61
N HIS A 23 5.88 12.28 11.65
CA HIS A 23 6.76 11.67 12.64
C HIS A 23 7.12 10.22 12.31
N GLY A 24 6.61 9.68 11.19
CA GLY A 24 6.84 8.29 10.77
C GLY A 24 5.95 7.26 11.48
N ILE A 25 4.89 7.71 12.16
CA ILE A 25 3.97 6.84 12.89
C ILE A 25 2.90 6.28 11.95
N CYS A 26 2.62 4.98 12.02
CA CYS A 26 1.57 4.36 11.22
C CYS A 26 0.18 4.83 11.65
N ARG A 27 -0.58 5.39 10.71
CA ARG A 27 -1.97 5.84 10.90
C ARG A 27 -2.98 4.89 10.28
N ALA A 28 -2.66 4.26 9.15
CA ALA A 28 -3.58 3.40 8.43
C ALA A 28 -2.87 2.37 7.54
N PHE A 29 -3.62 1.37 7.09
CA PHE A 29 -3.21 0.41 6.07
C PHE A 29 -4.19 0.38 4.91
N ARG A 30 -3.69 0.08 3.71
CA ARG A 30 -4.52 -0.15 2.54
C ARG A 30 -3.88 -1.17 1.61
N GLN A 31 -4.69 -2.11 1.13
CA GLN A 31 -4.31 -3.02 0.06
C GLN A 31 -4.84 -2.49 -1.27
N SER A 32 -3.94 -2.23 -2.22
CA SER A 32 -4.30 -1.71 -3.53
C SER A 32 -3.20 -2.00 -4.55
N ALA A 33 -3.54 -2.00 -5.85
CA ALA A 33 -2.54 -2.15 -6.90
C ALA A 33 -1.66 -0.90 -7.08
N GLN A 34 -2.13 0.26 -6.61
CA GLN A 34 -1.47 1.56 -6.71
C GLN A 34 -1.46 2.26 -5.34
N PRO A 35 -0.53 3.20 -5.10
CA PRO A 35 -0.54 4.05 -3.92
C PRO A 35 -1.89 4.75 -3.76
N PRO A 36 -2.47 4.76 -2.55
CA PRO A 36 -3.85 5.23 -2.39
C PRO A 36 -4.05 6.75 -2.43
N GLY A 37 -2.97 7.53 -2.41
CA GLY A 37 -2.99 8.98 -2.43
C GLY A 37 -1.58 9.60 -2.41
N PRO A 38 -1.46 10.93 -2.50
CA PRO A 38 -0.19 11.61 -2.70
C PRO A 38 0.70 11.72 -1.45
N ALA A 39 0.17 11.50 -0.23
CA ALA A 39 0.92 11.78 1.00
C ALA A 39 0.96 10.59 1.96
N GLY A 40 2.16 10.32 2.49
CA GLY A 40 2.40 9.41 3.60
C GLY A 40 2.28 7.92 3.31
N TRP A 41 1.92 7.51 2.09
CA TRP A 41 1.76 6.09 1.76
C TRP A 41 3.07 5.45 1.34
N HIS A 42 3.49 4.45 2.09
CA HIS A 42 4.68 3.66 1.81
C HIS A 42 4.31 2.20 1.59
N GLU A 43 4.88 1.60 0.56
CA GLU A 43 4.71 0.16 0.30
C GLU A 43 5.43 -0.65 1.39
N VAL A 44 4.73 -1.63 1.96
CA VAL A 44 5.22 -2.51 3.02
C VAL A 44 5.05 -3.97 2.61
N LYS A 45 5.90 -4.84 3.16
CA LYS A 45 5.87 -6.28 2.85
C LYS A 45 4.68 -7.02 3.49
N GLU A 46 4.14 -6.48 4.58
CA GLU A 46 3.07 -7.09 5.37
C GLU A 46 2.31 -6.03 6.16
N GLN A 47 1.08 -6.37 6.59
CA GLN A 47 0.29 -5.54 7.48
C GLN A 47 0.37 -6.10 8.91
N ARG A 48 0.82 -5.27 9.86
CA ARG A 48 0.81 -5.61 11.29
C ARG A 48 0.07 -4.55 12.08
N LEU A 49 -1.02 -4.95 12.74
CA LEU A 49 -1.84 -4.03 13.55
C LEU A 49 -1.04 -3.40 14.70
N THR A 50 -0.01 -4.08 15.20
CA THR A 50 0.90 -3.56 16.24
C THR A 50 1.66 -2.30 15.82
N TRP A 51 1.71 -1.98 14.52
CA TRP A 51 2.35 -0.76 14.04
C TRP A 51 1.42 0.46 14.10
N LEU A 52 0.10 0.29 14.23
CA LEU A 52 -0.81 1.43 14.36
C LEU A 52 -0.47 2.23 15.63
N GLY A 53 -0.21 3.52 15.46
CA GLY A 53 0.25 4.39 16.54
C GLY A 53 1.72 4.22 16.93
N ALA A 54 2.50 3.43 16.19
CA ALA A 54 3.92 3.21 16.40
C ALA A 54 4.75 3.53 15.13
N PRO A 55 6.05 3.82 15.28
CA PRO A 55 6.93 4.01 14.13
C PRO A 55 7.15 2.69 13.37
N LEU A 56 7.17 2.76 12.03
CA LEU A 56 7.46 1.58 11.22
C LEU A 56 8.94 1.20 11.28
N PRO A 57 9.28 -0.08 11.54
CA PRO A 57 10.67 -0.51 11.45
C PRO A 57 11.13 -0.43 9.99
N LYS A 58 12.40 -0.10 9.75
CA LYS A 58 12.97 -0.04 8.39
C LYS A 58 12.81 -1.34 7.60
N SER A 59 12.72 -2.47 8.31
CA SER A 59 12.48 -3.78 7.71
C SER A 59 11.04 -4.01 7.24
N ALA A 60 10.07 -3.14 7.58
CA ALA A 60 8.68 -3.24 7.13
C ALA A 60 8.50 -2.83 5.66
N PHE A 61 9.28 -1.85 5.22
CA PHE A 61 9.19 -1.31 3.86
C PHE A 61 9.51 -2.37 2.81
N ALA A 62 8.76 -2.36 1.72
CA ALA A 62 9.13 -3.07 0.51
C ALA A 62 10.40 -2.38 -0.02
N ARG A 63 11.49 -3.14 -0.15
CA ARG A 63 12.80 -2.62 -0.58
C ARG A 63 12.66 -2.12 -2.02
N HIS A 64 12.98 -0.85 -2.26
CA HIS A 64 13.28 -0.34 -3.61
C HIS A 64 14.73 -0.64 -3.97
#